data_AF-Q4SCN2-F1
#
_entry.id   AF-Q4SCN2-F1
#
_cell.length_a   1.000
_cell.length_b   1.000
_cell.length_c   1.000
_cell.angle_alpha   90.00
_cell.angle_beta   90.00
_cell.angle_gamma   90.00
#
_symmetry.space_group_name_H-M   'P 1'
#
loop_
_entity.id
_entity.type
_entity.pdbx_description
1 polymer ?
#
loop_
_entity_poly.entity_id
_entity_poly.type
_entity_poly.pdbx_seq_one_letter_code
_entity_poly.pdbx_strand_id
1 'polypeptide(L)'
;MAKLLSLCYTAPLRKPGKFLLRNAAPNVYGLNYGSKRSSSDDYLQRSLVPTMHYQKSLPRLPIPKLEDTMRRFLAAQRPLLSDDQFR
;
A
#
# COMPACT_ATOMS: atom_id res chain seq x y z
N MET A 1 -32.44 -2.31 32.01
CA MET A 1 -32.25 -3.42 31.05
C MET A 1 -32.55 -2.89 29.66
N ALA A 2 -31.52 -2.56 28.87
CA ALA A 2 -31.69 -1.96 27.54
C ALA A 2 -31.77 -3.05 26.47
N LYS A 3 -32.89 -3.08 25.72
CA LYS A 3 -33.07 -3.94 24.55
C LYS A 3 -32.45 -3.24 23.33
N LEU A 4 -31.38 -3.81 22.77
CA LEU A 4 -30.86 -3.41 21.46
C LEU A 4 -31.70 -4.11 20.39
N LEU A 5 -32.46 -3.34 19.61
CA LEU A 5 -33.16 -3.84 18.43
C LEU A 5 -32.18 -3.81 17.25
N SER A 6 -31.76 -5.01 16.81
CA SER A 6 -31.02 -5.25 15.58
C SER A 6 -31.91 -5.00 14.37
N LEU A 7 -31.61 -3.97 13.59
CA LEU A 7 -32.26 -3.69 12.31
C LEU A 7 -31.47 -4.38 11.19
N CYS A 8 -31.90 -5.55 10.74
CA CYS A 8 -31.32 -6.21 9.57
C CYS A 8 -31.94 -5.59 8.30
N TYR A 9 -31.13 -4.89 7.50
CA TYR A 9 -31.57 -4.30 6.23
C TYR A 9 -31.27 -5.28 5.09
N THR A 10 -32.30 -5.94 4.55
CA THR A 10 -32.17 -6.76 3.33
C THR A 10 -32.60 -5.91 2.12
N ALA A 11 -31.64 -5.43 1.34
CA ALA A 11 -31.92 -4.77 0.07
C ALA A 11 -32.07 -5.83 -1.05
N PRO A 12 -33.14 -5.80 -1.89
CA PRO A 12 -33.23 -6.67 -3.04
C PRO A 12 -32.34 -6.15 -4.19
N LEU A 13 -31.38 -6.98 -4.62
CA LEU A 13 -30.55 -6.73 -5.80
C LEU A 13 -31.41 -6.85 -7.07
N ARG A 14 -31.91 -5.72 -7.59
CA ARG A 14 -32.62 -5.65 -8.89
C ARG A 14 -31.59 -5.65 -10.02
N LYS A 15 -31.63 -6.69 -10.86
CA LYS A 15 -30.76 -6.85 -12.05
C LYS A 15 -30.95 -5.68 -13.02
N PRO A 16 -29.90 -4.99 -13.49
CA PRO A 16 -30.03 -4.02 -14.57
C PRO A 16 -30.18 -4.74 -15.91
N GLY A 17 -31.25 -4.41 -16.63
CA GLY A 17 -31.50 -4.83 -18.00
C GLY A 17 -30.50 -4.24 -18.98
N LYS A 18 -30.33 -4.91 -20.12
CA LYS A 18 -29.33 -4.62 -21.15
C LYS A 18 -29.69 -3.32 -21.89
N PHE A 19 -29.04 -2.21 -21.54
CA PHE A 19 -29.00 -1.04 -22.42
C PHE A 19 -27.93 -1.26 -23.49
N LEU A 20 -28.36 -1.49 -24.73
CA LEU A 20 -27.47 -1.51 -25.89
C LEU A 20 -27.19 -0.06 -26.34
N LEU A 21 -26.14 0.54 -25.80
CA LEU A 21 -25.52 1.72 -26.40
C LEU A 21 -24.56 1.25 -27.49
N ARG A 22 -24.97 1.38 -28.75
CA ARG A 22 -24.13 1.13 -29.92
C ARG A 22 -23.23 2.35 -30.13
N ASN A 23 -22.10 2.40 -29.42
CA ASN A 23 -21.09 3.44 -29.63
C ASN A 23 -20.13 2.98 -30.73
N ALA A 24 -20.18 3.64 -31.90
CA ALA A 24 -19.12 3.55 -32.89
C ALA A 24 -17.93 4.41 -32.42
N ALA A 25 -17.05 3.82 -31.61
CA ALA A 25 -15.76 4.42 -31.28
C ALA A 25 -14.76 4.11 -32.42
N PRO A 26 -13.90 5.08 -32.83
CA PRO A 26 -12.81 4.78 -33.73
C PRO A 26 -11.95 3.65 -33.14
N ASN A 27 -11.53 2.71 -33.98
CA ASN A 27 -10.71 1.58 -33.57
C ASN A 27 -9.36 2.10 -33.03
N VAL A 28 -9.22 2.14 -31.69
CA VAL A 28 -8.00 2.51 -30.96
C VAL A 28 -7.02 1.31 -30.86
N TYR A 29 -7.27 0.20 -31.57
CA TYR A 29 -6.35 -0.94 -31.62
C TYR A 29 -5.39 -0.77 -32.78
N GLY A 30 -4.35 0.06 -32.61
CA GLY A 30 -3.37 0.21 -33.68
C GLY A 30 -2.10 0.99 -33.38
N LEU A 31 -1.77 1.33 -32.13
CA LEU A 31 -0.41 1.76 -31.83
C LEU A 31 0.48 0.53 -31.76
N ASN A 32 1.00 0.13 -32.93
CA ASN A 32 2.14 -0.76 -33.02
C ASN A 32 3.36 -0.01 -32.49
N TYR A 33 3.49 0.06 -31.17
CA TYR A 33 4.78 0.26 -30.54
C TYR A 33 5.62 -0.97 -30.91
N GLY A 34 6.36 -0.86 -32.01
CA GLY A 34 7.40 -1.81 -32.35
C GLY A 34 8.39 -1.79 -31.19
N SER A 35 8.21 -2.70 -30.23
CA SER A 35 9.18 -2.93 -29.19
C SER A 35 10.42 -3.46 -29.89
N LYS A 36 11.38 -2.57 -30.18
CA LYS A 36 12.76 -2.98 -30.28
C LYS A 36 13.03 -3.75 -28.99
N ARG A 37 13.34 -5.05 -29.12
CA ARG A 37 13.85 -5.83 -28.01
C ARG A 37 15.03 -5.04 -27.47
N SER A 38 14.95 -4.56 -26.24
CA SER A 38 16.03 -3.78 -25.64
C SER A 38 17.30 -4.60 -25.79
N SER A 39 18.31 -3.99 -26.42
CA SER A 39 19.63 -4.60 -26.40
C SER A 39 20.04 -4.67 -24.94
N SER A 40 20.81 -5.69 -24.56
CA SER A 40 21.30 -5.76 -23.19
C SER A 40 22.05 -4.46 -22.82
N ASP A 41 22.61 -3.75 -23.80
CA ASP A 41 23.38 -2.51 -23.67
C ASP A 41 22.55 -1.27 -23.30
N ASP A 42 21.22 -1.35 -23.35
CA ASP A 42 20.32 -0.23 -23.00
C ASP A 42 20.14 -0.04 -21.47
N TYR A 43 20.70 -0.94 -20.66
CA TYR A 43 20.59 -0.91 -19.19
C TYR A 43 21.88 -0.40 -18.53
N LEU A 44 21.75 0.59 -17.63
CA LEU A 44 22.85 1.07 -16.79
C LEU A 44 23.45 -0.03 -15.89
N GLN A 45 22.61 -0.97 -15.46
CA GLN A 45 23.03 -2.07 -14.61
C GLN A 45 22.30 -3.36 -15.00
N ARG A 46 23.06 -4.46 -15.09
CA ARG A 46 22.55 -5.81 -15.27
C ARG A 46 22.81 -6.62 -14.02
N SER A 47 21.80 -6.75 -13.17
CA SER A 47 21.90 -7.57 -11.96
C SER A 47 21.78 -9.05 -12.32
N LEU A 48 22.70 -9.88 -11.83
CA LEU A 48 22.62 -11.34 -11.95
C LEU A 48 21.44 -11.92 -11.15
N VAL A 49 21.13 -11.27 -10.03
CA VAL A 49 20.03 -11.63 -9.15
C VAL A 49 18.86 -10.68 -9.42
N PRO A 50 17.61 -11.15 -9.52
CA PRO A 50 16.46 -10.26 -9.67
C PRO A 50 16.47 -9.17 -8.61
N THR A 51 16.21 -7.92 -8.98
CA THR A 51 16.32 -6.77 -8.07
C THR A 51 15.53 -6.99 -6.77
N MET A 52 14.38 -7.66 -6.84
CA MET A 52 13.50 -7.94 -5.70
C MET A 52 13.63 -9.37 -5.16
N HIS A 53 14.72 -10.09 -5.44
CA HIS A 53 14.88 -11.51 -5.10
C HIS A 53 14.70 -11.79 -3.59
N TYR A 54 15.28 -10.96 -2.73
CA TYR A 54 15.23 -11.13 -1.28
C TYR A 54 13.99 -10.52 -0.61
N GLN A 55 13.08 -9.92 -1.38
CA GLN A 55 11.95 -9.18 -0.82
C GLN A 55 11.03 -10.08 0.03
N LYS A 56 10.84 -11.33 -0.39
CA LYS A 56 9.96 -12.28 0.30
C LYS A 56 10.59 -12.84 1.59
N SER A 57 11.91 -12.82 1.69
CA SER A 57 12.67 -13.33 2.83
C SER A 57 13.08 -12.23 3.81
N LEU A 58 12.63 -10.99 3.62
CA LEU A 58 12.93 -9.92 4.56
C LEU A 58 12.33 -10.24 5.94
N PRO A 59 13.11 -10.10 7.02
CA PRO A 59 12.58 -10.27 8.36
C PRO A 59 11.52 -9.20 8.63
N ARG A 60 10.56 -9.56 9.49
CA ARG A 60 9.57 -8.59 9.95
C ARG A 60 10.24 -7.52 10.81
N LEU A 61 9.75 -6.30 10.72
CA LEU A 61 10.20 -5.21 11.59
C LEU A 61 9.92 -5.60 13.06
N PRO A 62 10.94 -5.61 13.93
CA PRO A 62 10.74 -5.97 15.33
C PRO A 62 9.94 -4.87 16.04
N ILE A 63 9.05 -5.30 16.94
CA ILE A 63 8.37 -4.39 17.85
C ILE A 63 9.24 -4.23 19.10
N PRO A 64 9.72 -3.02 19.44
CA PRO A 64 10.54 -2.80 20.62
C PRO A 64 9.74 -3.04 21.90
N LYS A 65 10.44 -3.34 23.00
CA LYS A 65 9.81 -3.40 24.32
C LYS A 65 9.30 -2.01 24.70
N LEU A 66 8.19 -1.98 25.44
CA LEU A 66 7.60 -0.73 25.91
C LEU A 66 8.59 0.07 26.75
N GLU A 67 9.31 -0.60 27.65
CA GLU A 67 10.33 0.01 28.51
C GLU A 67 11.42 0.72 27.72
N ASP A 68 11.95 0.08 26.68
CA ASP A 68 13.01 0.64 25.83
C ASP A 68 12.50 1.85 25.05
N THR A 69 11.24 1.78 24.58
CA THR A 69 10.58 2.89 23.90
C THR A 69 10.42 4.09 24.82
N MET A 70 9.92 3.89 26.05
CA MET A 70 9.72 4.96 27.02
C MET A 70 11.04 5.58 27.48
N ARG A 71 12.07 4.76 27.71
CA ARG A 71 13.42 5.26 28.08
C ARG A 71 14.02 6.14 26.99
N ARG A 72 13.97 5.70 25.74
CA ARG A 72 14.49 6.49 24.60
C ARG A 72 13.70 7.77 24.39
N PHE A 73 12.38 7.72 24.56
CA PHE A 73 11.52 8.90 24.49
C PHE A 73 11.90 9.95 25.53
N LEU A 74 12.00 9.57 26.81
CA LEU A 74 12.39 10.50 27.87
C LEU A 74 13.82 11.03 27.68
N ALA A 75 14.76 10.18 27.24
CA ALA A 75 16.11 10.62 26.91
C ALA A 75 16.13 11.68 25.81
N ALA A 76 15.28 11.55 24.79
CA ALA A 76 15.14 12.53 23.71
C ALA A 76 14.46 13.84 24.15
N GLN A 77 13.57 13.78 25.15
CA GLN A 77 12.91 14.97 25.71
C GLN A 77 13.79 15.76 26.68
N ARG A 78 14.71 15.09 27.38
CA ARG A 78 15.58 15.70 28.38
C ARG A 78 16.32 16.98 27.93
N PRO A 79 16.90 17.08 26.71
CA PRO A 79 17.54 18.32 26.28
C PRO A 79 16.56 19.44 25.88
N LEU A 80 15.26 19.13 25.73
CA LEU A 80 14.25 20.06 25.24
C LEU A 80 13.42 20.68 26.37
N LEU A 81 13.36 20.03 27.52
CA LEU A 81 12.51 20.39 28.64
C LEU A 81 13.33 20.96 29.80
N SER A 82 12.77 21.92 30.52
CA SER A 82 13.29 22.32 31.84
C SER A 82 13.01 21.23 32.86
N ASP A 83 13.77 21.21 33.96
CA ASP A 83 13.64 20.18 35.00
C ASP A 83 12.22 20.07 35.58
N ASP A 84 11.50 21.20 35.67
CA ASP A 84 10.10 21.24 36.14
C ASP A 84 9.11 20.55 35.19
N GLN A 85 9.39 20.56 33.88
CA GLN A 85 8.55 19.92 32.86
C GLN A 85 8.91 18.45 32.63
N PHE A 86 10.10 18.04 33.05
CA PHE A 86 10.61 16.68 32.88
C PHE A 86 10.25 15.75 34.06
N ARG A 87 9.96 16.32 35.24
CA ARG A 87 9.71 15.60 36.49
C ARG A 87 8.29 15.04 36.58
#